data_AF-A0A106C0G7-F1
#
_entry.id   AF-A0A106C0G7-F1
#
_cell.length_a   1.000
_cell.length_b   1.000
_cell.length_c   1.000
_cell.angle_alpha   90.00
_cell.angle_beta   90.00
_cell.angle_gamma   90.00
#
_symmetry.space_group_name_H-M   'P 1'
#
loop_
_entity.id
_entity.type
_entity.pdbx_description
1 polymer ?
#
loop_
_entity_poly.entity_id
_entity_poly.type
_entity_poly.pdbx_seq_one_letter_code
_entity_poly.pdbx_strand_id
1 'polypeptide(L)'
;MLDISFTEAQSDAKVTALLQTLCETWHSTIPVSQFMNIKPVLFNGDSLQVTAPLEPNVNLHHTMFAGSIYTLMTLTGWGMVWLQQQLSQAHGDIVLADAKVRYLKPVTKQPYAKVIWPYTDLTPLTRGRRVKITLEVALYCDDIMCATFTGQFVSFPPKVVNAD
;
A
#
# COMPACT_ATOMS: atom_id res chain seq x y z
N MET A 1 27.85 15.84 20.55
CA MET A 1 26.41 15.63 20.67
C MET A 1 25.87 15.67 19.25
N LEU A 2 25.62 14.52 18.63
CA LEU A 2 25.01 14.50 17.29
C LEU A 2 23.59 15.01 17.44
N ASP A 3 23.21 15.96 16.60
CA ASP A 3 21.94 16.66 16.68
C ASP A 3 20.82 15.73 16.21
N ILE A 4 20.26 14.97 17.16
CA ILE A 4 19.21 13.95 16.94
C ILE A 4 17.99 14.60 16.24
N SER A 5 17.72 15.87 16.55
CA SER A 5 16.62 16.66 16.00
C SER A 5 16.69 16.86 14.48
N PHE A 6 17.90 17.03 13.93
CA PHE A 6 18.13 17.22 12.50
C PHE A 6 17.94 15.92 11.71
N THR A 7 18.24 14.78 12.34
CA THR A 7 18.15 13.45 11.72
C THR A 7 16.70 12.97 11.66
N GLU A 8 15.91 13.21 12.71
CA GLU A 8 14.47 12.92 12.74
C GLU A 8 13.69 13.78 11.73
N ALA A 9 13.96 15.10 11.67
CA ALA A 9 13.30 16.00 10.73
C ALA A 9 13.60 15.63 9.25
N GLN A 10 14.83 15.20 8.95
CA GLN A 10 15.21 14.74 7.61
C GLN A 10 14.57 13.39 7.25
N SER A 11 14.39 12.50 8.24
CA SER A 11 13.65 11.25 8.09
C SER A 11 12.17 11.52 7.76
N ASP A 12 11.54 12.44 8.48
CA ASP A 12 10.13 12.81 8.29
C ASP A 12 9.88 13.46 6.92
N ALA A 13 10.78 14.34 6.46
CA ALA A 13 10.70 14.93 5.13
C ALA A 13 10.81 13.87 4.02
N LYS A 14 11.72 12.90 4.17
CA LYS A 14 11.88 11.80 3.21
C LYS A 14 10.67 10.89 3.15
N VAL A 15 10.11 10.52 4.31
CA VAL A 15 8.88 9.72 4.40
C VAL A 15 7.72 10.46 3.74
N THR A 16 7.58 11.75 4.01
CA THR A 16 6.53 12.59 3.41
C THR A 16 6.64 12.60 1.89
N ALA A 17 7.84 12.78 1.33
CA ALA A 17 8.08 12.74 -0.10
C ALA A 17 7.73 11.37 -0.72
N LEU A 18 8.11 10.27 -0.06
CA LEU A 18 7.77 8.91 -0.53
C LEU A 18 6.25 8.67 -0.57
N LEU A 19 5.52 9.10 0.46
CA LEU A 19 4.07 8.95 0.50
C LEU A 19 3.38 9.81 -0.57
N GLN A 20 3.90 11.02 -0.82
CA GLN A 20 3.42 11.86 -1.92
C GLN A 20 3.64 11.18 -3.27
N THR A 21 4.85 10.68 -3.55
CA THR A 21 5.14 9.97 -4.80
C THR A 21 4.28 8.72 -4.97
N LEU A 22 4.02 7.97 -3.90
CA LEU A 22 3.12 6.82 -3.94
C LEU A 22 1.68 7.24 -4.32
N CYS A 23 1.18 8.32 -3.72
CA CYS A 23 -0.14 8.86 -4.02
C CYS A 23 -0.25 9.32 -5.48
N GLU A 24 0.75 10.06 -5.96
CA GLU A 24 0.84 10.52 -7.35
C GLU A 24 0.92 9.36 -8.33
N THR A 25 1.71 8.32 -8.00
CA THR A 25 1.81 7.09 -8.79
C THR A 25 0.43 6.45 -8.94
N TRP A 26 -0.31 6.27 -7.85
CA TRP A 26 -1.66 5.72 -7.91
C TRP A 26 -2.59 6.57 -8.75
N HIS A 27 -2.67 7.87 -8.48
CA HIS A 27 -3.66 8.74 -9.13
C HIS A 27 -3.36 8.93 -10.62
N SER A 28 -2.09 8.90 -11.03
CA SER A 28 -1.68 9.06 -12.44
C SER A 28 -1.77 7.76 -13.25
N THR A 29 -1.65 6.59 -12.62
CA THR A 29 -1.60 5.30 -13.34
C THR A 29 -2.84 4.43 -13.15
N ILE A 30 -3.63 4.67 -12.11
CA ILE A 30 -4.81 3.89 -11.75
C ILE A 30 -6.00 4.85 -11.53
N PRO A 31 -6.79 5.16 -12.58
CA PRO A 31 -7.88 6.14 -12.49
C PRO A 31 -8.89 5.89 -11.37
N VAL A 32 -9.18 4.62 -11.05
CA VAL A 32 -10.11 4.28 -9.95
C VAL A 32 -9.58 4.73 -8.58
N SER A 33 -8.27 4.75 -8.38
CA SER A 33 -7.68 5.18 -7.10
C SER A 33 -7.88 6.69 -6.85
N GLN A 34 -7.83 7.49 -7.92
CA GLN A 34 -8.12 8.92 -7.88
C GLN A 34 -9.60 9.17 -7.60
N PHE A 35 -10.50 8.47 -8.29
CA PHE A 35 -11.95 8.56 -8.06
C PHE A 35 -12.31 8.22 -6.61
N MET A 36 -11.76 7.11 -6.10
CA MET A 36 -11.96 6.69 -4.71
C MET A 36 -11.24 7.57 -3.69
N ASN A 37 -10.38 8.50 -4.15
CA ASN A 37 -9.55 9.39 -3.36
C ASN A 37 -8.70 8.65 -2.30
N ILE A 38 -8.07 7.56 -2.72
CA ILE A 38 -7.19 6.73 -1.88
C ILE A 38 -5.88 7.47 -1.62
N LYS A 39 -5.45 7.56 -0.36
CA LYS A 39 -4.22 8.28 0.04
C LYS A 39 -3.44 7.53 1.11
N PRO A 40 -2.11 7.41 0.99
CA PRO A 40 -1.27 6.99 2.10
C PRO A 40 -1.24 8.08 3.17
N VAL A 41 -1.24 7.71 4.45
CA VAL A 41 -1.30 8.67 5.57
C VAL A 41 -0.16 8.53 6.56
N LEU A 42 0.37 7.33 6.76
CA LEU A 42 1.46 7.09 7.70
C LEU A 42 2.34 5.96 7.19
N PHE A 43 3.65 6.17 7.25
CA PHE A 43 4.64 5.13 6.99
C PHE A 43 5.82 5.29 7.94
N ASN A 44 6.27 4.21 8.56
CA ASN A 44 7.38 4.22 9.53
C ASN A 44 8.52 3.27 9.17
N GLY A 45 8.62 2.87 7.90
CA GLY A 45 9.58 1.87 7.43
C GLY A 45 8.99 0.45 7.39
N ASP A 46 8.24 0.04 8.41
CA ASP A 46 7.74 -1.34 8.54
C ASP A 46 6.21 -1.44 8.47
N SER A 47 5.49 -0.33 8.66
CA SER A 47 4.03 -0.28 8.61
C SER A 47 3.57 0.86 7.72
N LEU A 48 2.58 0.58 6.87
CA LEU A 48 1.90 1.56 6.04
C LEU A 48 0.43 1.64 6.45
N GLN A 49 -0.10 2.86 6.54
CA GLN A 49 -1.53 3.13 6.64
C GLN A 49 -2.01 3.93 5.43
N VAL A 50 -3.18 3.57 4.93
CA VAL A 50 -3.83 4.18 3.76
C VAL A 50 -5.31 4.39 4.07
N THR A 51 -5.88 5.48 3.59
CA THR A 51 -7.29 5.84 3.82
C THR A 51 -7.99 6.17 2.50
N ALA A 52 -9.32 6.25 2.54
CA ALA A 52 -10.17 6.77 1.47
C ALA A 52 -11.45 7.35 2.11
N PRO A 53 -11.97 8.51 1.67
CA PRO A 53 -13.21 9.05 2.20
C PRO A 53 -14.41 8.15 1.90
N LEU A 54 -15.45 8.23 2.72
CA LEU A 54 -16.65 7.40 2.55
C LEU A 54 -17.47 7.79 1.32
N GLU A 55 -17.63 9.09 1.05
CA GLU A 55 -18.56 9.65 0.06
C GLU A 55 -18.48 9.01 -1.35
N PRO A 56 -17.32 8.95 -2.04
CA PRO A 56 -17.25 8.32 -3.37
C PRO A 56 -17.30 6.79 -3.33
N ASN A 57 -17.28 6.21 -2.13
CA ASN A 57 -17.11 4.79 -1.88
C ASN A 57 -18.35 4.15 -1.23
N VAL A 58 -19.51 4.82 -1.20
CA VAL A 58 -20.73 4.29 -0.57
C VAL A 58 -21.42 3.20 -1.40
N ASN A 59 -22.18 2.36 -0.71
CA ASN A 59 -23.21 1.49 -1.28
C ASN A 59 -24.62 2.00 -0.90
N LEU A 60 -25.66 1.23 -1.27
CA LEU A 60 -27.08 1.56 -1.01
C LEU A 60 -27.44 1.71 0.49
N HIS A 61 -26.59 1.20 1.39
CA HIS A 61 -26.77 1.29 2.84
C HIS A 61 -25.99 2.47 3.46
N HIS A 62 -25.43 3.36 2.64
CA HIS A 62 -24.56 4.46 3.09
C HIS A 62 -23.35 3.97 3.91
N THR A 63 -22.87 2.77 3.61
CA THR A 63 -21.63 2.18 4.14
C THR A 63 -20.65 1.97 3.00
N MET A 64 -19.37 1.75 3.30
CA MET A 64 -18.38 1.56 2.24
C MET A 64 -18.69 0.30 1.41
N PHE A 65 -18.72 0.47 0.09
CA PHE A 65 -18.92 -0.59 -0.87
C PHE A 65 -17.83 -1.67 -0.77
N ALA A 66 -18.22 -2.93 -0.91
CA ALA A 66 -17.33 -4.08 -0.77
C ALA A 66 -16.13 -4.04 -1.75
N GLY A 67 -16.36 -3.57 -2.99
CA GLY A 67 -15.29 -3.36 -3.96
C GLY A 67 -14.35 -2.21 -3.57
N SER A 68 -14.87 -1.14 -2.95
CA SER A 68 -14.05 -0.04 -2.44
C SER A 68 -13.15 -0.49 -1.28
N ILE A 69 -13.70 -1.29 -0.34
CA ILE A 69 -12.92 -1.92 0.73
C ILE A 69 -11.80 -2.78 0.13
N TYR A 70 -12.12 -3.65 -0.83
CA TYR A 70 -11.13 -4.50 -1.50
C TYR A 70 -10.03 -3.68 -2.18
N THR A 71 -10.41 -2.67 -2.96
CA THR A 71 -9.46 -1.81 -3.69
C THR A 71 -8.55 -1.02 -2.75
N LEU A 72 -9.07 -0.50 -1.63
CA LEU A 72 -8.26 0.16 -0.61
C LEU A 72 -7.24 -0.81 0.02
N MET A 73 -7.67 -2.02 0.39
CA MET A 73 -6.80 -3.02 1.03
C MET A 73 -5.74 -3.56 0.06
N THR A 74 -6.09 -3.82 -1.20
CA THR A 74 -5.11 -4.29 -2.19
C THR A 74 -4.08 -3.22 -2.52
N LEU A 75 -4.47 -1.94 -2.64
CA LEU A 75 -3.52 -0.85 -2.87
C LEU A 75 -2.65 -0.60 -1.64
N THR A 76 -3.17 -0.83 -0.43
CA THR A 76 -2.36 -0.81 0.80
C THR A 76 -1.24 -1.86 0.75
N GLY A 77 -1.56 -3.10 0.39
CA GLY A 77 -0.55 -4.16 0.22
C GLY A 77 0.44 -3.84 -0.90
N TRP A 78 -0.06 -3.43 -2.06
CA TRP A 78 0.78 -3.04 -3.20
C TRP A 78 1.73 -1.88 -2.86
N GLY A 79 1.21 -0.86 -2.16
CA GLY A 79 1.97 0.31 -1.73
C GLY A 79 3.09 -0.03 -0.76
N MET A 80 2.87 -1.00 0.13
CA MET A 80 3.94 -1.50 1.00
C MET A 80 5.06 -2.15 0.18
N VAL A 81 4.73 -3.02 -0.78
CA VAL A 81 5.76 -3.60 -1.67
C VAL A 81 6.51 -2.50 -2.42
N TRP A 82 5.79 -1.51 -2.97
CA TRP A 82 6.39 -0.38 -3.68
C TRP A 82 7.35 0.41 -2.79
N LEU A 83 6.95 0.76 -1.56
CA LEU A 83 7.79 1.50 -0.61
C LEU A 83 9.07 0.73 -0.27
N GLN A 84 8.97 -0.58 -0.04
CA GLN A 84 10.13 -1.42 0.25
C GLN A 84 11.10 -1.49 -0.93
N GLN A 85 10.59 -1.58 -2.17
CA GLN A 85 11.44 -1.50 -3.36
C GLN A 85 12.16 -0.14 -3.46
N GLN A 86 11.50 0.97 -3.14
CA GLN A 86 12.14 2.29 -3.13
C GLN A 86 13.24 2.38 -2.06
N LEU A 87 12.98 1.88 -0.85
CA LEU A 87 13.94 1.88 0.24
C LEU A 87 15.16 1.00 -0.04
N SER A 88 14.98 -0.15 -0.70
CA SER A 88 16.05 -1.09 -1.00
C SER A 88 16.66 -0.93 -2.39
N GLN A 89 16.19 0.03 -3.19
CA GLN A 89 16.56 0.23 -4.61
C GLN A 89 16.41 -1.05 -5.46
N ALA A 90 15.46 -1.92 -5.09
CA ALA A 90 15.21 -3.20 -5.75
C ALA A 90 13.90 -3.11 -6.54
N HIS A 91 13.95 -2.43 -7.69
CA HIS A 91 12.76 -2.15 -8.48
C HIS A 91 12.22 -3.41 -9.17
N GLY A 92 10.89 -3.48 -9.34
CA GLY A 92 10.24 -4.53 -10.12
C GLY A 92 8.74 -4.31 -10.28
N ASP A 93 8.15 -4.92 -11.31
CA ASP A 93 6.72 -4.81 -11.62
C ASP A 93 5.89 -5.64 -10.64
N ILE A 94 5.06 -4.96 -9.83
CA ILE A 94 4.28 -5.60 -8.76
C ILE A 94 2.90 -5.99 -9.30
N VAL A 95 2.57 -7.28 -9.18
CA VAL A 95 1.28 -7.84 -9.59
C VAL A 95 0.65 -8.58 -8.40
N LEU A 96 -0.65 -8.42 -8.20
CA LEU A 96 -1.41 -9.28 -7.27
C LEU A 96 -1.75 -10.60 -7.97
N ALA A 97 -1.26 -11.72 -7.45
CA ALA A 97 -1.50 -13.05 -8.03
C ALA A 97 -2.77 -13.73 -7.47
N ASP A 98 -3.02 -13.58 -6.17
CA ASP A 98 -4.20 -14.12 -5.48
C ASP A 98 -4.53 -13.27 -4.26
N ALA A 99 -5.80 -13.21 -3.89
CA ALA A 99 -6.22 -12.54 -2.67
C ALA A 99 -7.49 -13.13 -2.07
N LYS A 100 -7.56 -13.04 -0.74
CA LYS A 100 -8.75 -13.38 0.05
C LYS A 100 -9.12 -12.22 0.94
N VAL A 101 -10.38 -11.79 0.87
CA VAL A 101 -10.96 -10.76 1.75
C VAL A 101 -12.06 -11.37 2.62
N ARG A 102 -12.17 -10.90 3.86
CA ARG A 102 -13.31 -11.17 4.74
C ARG A 102 -13.89 -9.84 5.19
N TYR A 103 -15.19 -9.67 4.98
CA TYR A 103 -15.96 -8.52 5.45
C TYR A 103 -16.61 -8.89 6.79
N LEU A 104 -16.20 -8.22 7.86
CA LEU A 104 -16.60 -8.56 9.23
C LEU A 104 -17.72 -7.65 9.73
N LYS A 105 -17.63 -6.36 9.45
CA LYS A 105 -18.57 -5.32 9.88
C LYS A 105 -18.71 -4.23 8.82
N PRO A 106 -19.86 -3.54 8.74
CA PRO A 106 -20.01 -2.38 7.88
C PRO A 106 -19.02 -1.27 8.23
N VAL A 107 -18.56 -0.53 7.23
CA VAL A 107 -17.69 0.65 7.38
C VAL A 107 -18.57 1.89 7.20
N THR A 108 -18.82 2.62 8.29
CA THR A 108 -19.80 3.72 8.35
C THR A 108 -19.17 5.11 8.31
N LYS A 109 -17.84 5.19 8.33
CA LYS A 109 -17.05 6.43 8.28
C LYS A 109 -15.80 6.20 7.43
N GLN A 110 -14.97 7.23 7.27
CA GLN A 110 -13.66 7.10 6.63
C GLN A 110 -12.81 6.06 7.38
N PRO A 111 -12.43 4.93 6.74
CA PRO A 111 -11.61 3.91 7.37
C PRO A 111 -10.11 4.19 7.18
N TYR A 112 -9.28 3.37 7.79
CA TYR A 112 -7.89 3.19 7.38
C TYR A 112 -7.56 1.70 7.24
N ALA A 113 -6.80 1.37 6.21
CA ALA A 113 -6.19 0.06 6.03
C ALA A 113 -4.74 0.11 6.49
N LYS A 114 -4.29 -0.93 7.20
CA LYS A 114 -2.94 -1.06 7.75
C LYS A 114 -2.31 -2.38 7.30
N VAL A 115 -1.05 -2.31 6.90
CA VAL A 115 -0.21 -3.47 6.57
C VAL A 115 1.14 -3.33 7.27
N ILE A 116 1.70 -4.47 7.68
CA ILE A 116 3.04 -4.57 8.24
C ILE A 116 3.90 -5.38 7.28
N TRP A 117 5.13 -4.93 7.05
CA TRP A 117 6.09 -5.63 6.23
C TRP A 117 6.56 -6.93 6.92
N PRO A 118 6.47 -8.09 6.26
CA PRO A 118 6.93 -9.36 6.83
C PRO A 118 8.45 -9.56 6.72
N TYR A 119 9.23 -8.49 6.50
CA TYR A 119 10.69 -8.53 6.30
C TYR A 119 11.13 -9.49 5.18
N THR A 120 10.36 -9.56 4.08
CA THR A 120 10.73 -10.38 2.91
C THR A 120 11.97 -9.82 2.22
N ASP A 121 12.92 -10.68 1.87
CA ASP A 121 14.12 -10.28 1.13
C ASP A 121 13.80 -9.94 -0.34
N LEU A 122 14.07 -8.69 -0.73
CA LEU A 122 13.90 -8.20 -2.11
C LEU A 122 15.17 -8.31 -2.96
N THR A 123 16.32 -8.70 -2.39
CA THR A 123 17.59 -8.90 -3.10
C THR A 123 17.48 -9.80 -4.34
N PRO A 124 16.60 -10.83 -4.41
CA PRO A 124 16.45 -11.59 -5.65
C PRO A 124 16.05 -10.75 -6.88
N LEU A 125 15.35 -9.62 -6.70
CA LEU A 125 14.98 -8.72 -7.80
C LEU A 125 16.22 -8.12 -8.48
N THR A 126 17.23 -7.72 -7.71
CA THR A 126 18.49 -7.17 -8.23
C THR A 126 19.30 -8.21 -9.00
N ARG A 127 18.99 -9.49 -8.82
CA ARG A 127 19.58 -10.64 -9.53
C ARG A 127 18.70 -11.15 -10.67
N GLY A 128 17.71 -10.38 -11.11
CA GLY A 128 16.81 -10.76 -12.21
C GLY A 128 15.86 -11.91 -11.87
N ARG A 129 15.52 -12.11 -10.58
CA ARG A 129 14.57 -13.15 -10.16
C ARG A 129 13.34 -12.53 -9.52
N ARG A 130 12.16 -13.07 -9.85
CA ARG A 130 10.90 -12.65 -9.22
C ARG A 130 10.89 -12.96 -7.71
N VAL A 131 10.18 -12.14 -6.95
CA VAL A 131 9.94 -12.35 -5.52
C VAL A 131 8.44 -12.49 -5.28
N LYS A 132 8.04 -13.45 -4.44
CA LYS A 132 6.66 -13.59 -3.96
C LYS A 132 6.58 -13.02 -2.54
N ILE A 133 5.55 -12.24 -2.27
CA ILE A 133 5.33 -11.58 -0.99
C ILE A 133 3.87 -11.81 -0.58
N THR A 134 3.66 -12.44 0.57
CA THR A 134 2.32 -12.56 1.16
C THR A 134 2.15 -11.46 2.21
N LEU A 135 1.12 -10.63 2.05
CA LEU A 135 0.81 -9.53 2.95
C LEU A 135 -0.57 -9.69 3.57
N GLU A 136 -0.66 -9.38 4.86
CA GLU A 136 -1.91 -9.25 5.59
C GLU A 136 -2.25 -7.78 5.80
N VAL A 137 -3.45 -7.39 5.39
CA VAL A 137 -3.97 -6.04 5.54
C VAL A 137 -5.23 -6.11 6.39
N ALA A 138 -5.32 -5.25 7.40
CA ALA A 138 -6.51 -5.07 8.23
C ALA A 138 -7.10 -3.69 7.98
N LEU A 139 -8.42 -3.61 7.86
CA LEU A 139 -9.14 -2.35 7.67
C LEU A 139 -9.99 -2.05 8.91
N TYR A 140 -9.83 -0.84 9.41
CA TYR A 140 -10.47 -0.35 10.61
C TYR A 140 -11.38 0.83 10.29
N CYS A 141 -12.52 0.90 10.99
CA CYS A 141 -13.38 2.07 11.06
C CYS A 141 -13.47 2.44 12.54
N ASP A 142 -12.99 3.63 12.90
CA ASP A 142 -12.62 3.95 14.29
C ASP A 142 -11.65 2.86 14.83
N ASP A 143 -11.89 2.29 16.01
CA ASP A 143 -11.07 1.21 16.61
C ASP A 143 -11.58 -0.21 16.30
N ILE A 144 -12.52 -0.33 15.36
CA ILE A 144 -13.16 -1.61 15.03
C ILE A 144 -12.60 -2.16 13.73
N MET A 145 -12.06 -3.37 13.78
CA MET A 145 -11.67 -4.11 12.58
C MET A 145 -12.90 -4.55 11.78
N CYS A 146 -13.07 -4.00 10.59
CA CYS A 146 -14.22 -4.21 9.72
C CYS A 146 -13.93 -5.18 8.56
N ALA A 147 -12.66 -5.33 8.15
CA ALA A 147 -12.29 -6.32 7.14
C ALA A 147 -10.84 -6.80 7.30
N THR A 148 -10.57 -8.02 6.84
CA THR A 148 -9.21 -8.59 6.73
C THR A 148 -8.95 -8.99 5.28
N PHE A 149 -7.72 -8.80 4.80
CA PHE A 149 -7.29 -9.15 3.46
C PHE A 149 -5.93 -9.86 3.54
N THR A 150 -5.78 -10.96 2.82
CA THR A 150 -4.50 -11.62 2.59
C THR A 150 -4.25 -11.63 1.10
N GLY A 151 -3.16 -11.00 0.65
CA GLY A 151 -2.78 -10.93 -0.76
C GLY A 151 -1.43 -11.59 -1.01
N GLN A 152 -1.34 -12.39 -2.07
CA GLN A 152 -0.07 -12.85 -2.62
C GLN A 152 0.34 -11.92 -3.77
N PHE A 153 1.32 -11.07 -3.50
CA PHE A 153 1.95 -10.23 -4.51
C PHE A 153 3.15 -10.94 -5.11
N VAL A 154 3.42 -10.65 -6.38
CA VAL A 154 4.61 -11.09 -7.09
C VAL A 154 5.24 -9.85 -7.71
N SER A 155 6.51 -9.60 -7.38
CA SER A 155 7.30 -8.59 -8.06
C SER A 155 8.19 -9.27 -9.08
N PHE A 156 8.07 -8.85 -10.34
CA PHE A 156 8.93 -9.29 -11.44
C PHE A 156 10.08 -8.30 -11.61
N PRO A 157 11.31 -8.77 -11.86
CA PRO A 157 12.42 -7.86 -12.15
C PRO A 157 12.12 -7.07 -13.44
N PRO A 158 12.68 -5.85 -13.60
CA PRO A 158 12.51 -5.07 -14.81
C PRO A 158 12.94 -5.88 -16.03
N LYS A 159 12.19 -5.77 -17.13
CA LYS A 159 12.63 -6.38 -18.40
C LYS A 159 13.97 -5.78 -18.79
N VAL A 160 14.99 -6.62 -19.03
CA VAL A 160 16.21 -6.17 -19.70
C VAL A 160 15.80 -5.79 -21.12
N VAL A 161 15.70 -4.49 -21.38
CA VAL A 161 15.56 -4.00 -22.75
C VAL A 161 16.95 -4.15 -23.36
N ASN A 162 17.16 -5.21 -24.15
CA ASN A 162 18.32 -5.25 -25.03
C ASN A 162 18.12 -4.12 -26.04
N ALA A 163 19.03 -3.16 -26.05
CA ALA A 163 19.12 -2.20 -27.14
C ALA A 163 19.64 -2.97 -28.35
N ASP A 164 18.77 -3.15 -29.35
CA ASP A 164 19.18 -3.56 -30.70
C ASP A 164 19.95 -2.42 -31.40
#